data_AF-A0A3M3JJ35-F1
#
_entry.id   AF-A0A3M3JJ35-F1
#
_cell.length_a   1.000
_cell.length_b   1.000
_cell.length_c   1.000
_cell.angle_alpha   90.00
_cell.angle_beta   90.00
_cell.angle_gamma   90.00
#
_symmetry.space_group_name_H-M   'P 1'
#
loop_
_entity.id
_entity.type
_entity.pdbx_description
1 polymer ?
#
loop_
_entity_poly.entity_id
_entity_poly.type
_entity_poly.pdbx_seq_one_letter_code
_entity_poly.pdbx_strand_id
1 'polypeptide(L)'
;MKKQLITYVKYDIEGFDPRIHALNAFFTCFVDYEHSSKDFSISTVETDDAMAVMYFGATVDSVLVNAGHQTKNLYKLVKFITEKELWPTVTKKKGARIRFIGSKIESDKTFSQVVEALRIEKDPELNESIRTYDIRLFRIAYTAVGEVGHNRLMGLQPGASGRLAYSKIKTILRKSKDGFFKRLFKRIFKFLVFIAVVAIGYSILASGYLSSLHL
;
A
#
# COMPACT_ATOMS: atom_id res chain seq x y z
N MET A 1 -25.19 -5.05 7.81
CA MET A 1 -23.74 -5.38 7.77
C MET A 1 -23.60 -6.89 7.88
N LYS A 2 -23.15 -7.59 6.82
CA LYS A 2 -22.82 -9.02 6.92
C LYS A 2 -21.53 -9.15 7.73
N LYS A 3 -21.61 -9.80 8.89
CA LYS A 3 -20.46 -10.17 9.72
C LYS A 3 -19.66 -11.21 8.92
N GLN A 4 -18.55 -10.81 8.29
CA GLN A 4 -17.63 -11.77 7.69
C GLN A 4 -17.02 -12.60 8.82
N LEU A 5 -17.37 -13.88 8.86
CA LEU A 5 -16.69 -14.88 9.68
C LEU A 5 -15.32 -15.09 9.06
N ILE A 6 -14.32 -14.39 9.59
CA ILE A 6 -12.91 -14.65 9.28
C ILE A 6 -12.59 -15.97 10.00
N THR A 7 -12.46 -17.05 9.23
CA THR A 7 -11.98 -18.33 9.75
C THR A 7 -10.52 -18.14 10.18
N TYR A 8 -10.25 -18.05 11.49
CA TYR A 8 -8.89 -17.95 12.00
C TYR A 8 -8.25 -19.34 11.94
N VAL A 9 -7.40 -19.59 10.96
CA VAL A 9 -6.60 -20.82 10.97
C VAL A 9 -5.60 -20.72 12.12
N LYS A 10 -5.73 -21.60 13.13
CA LYS A 10 -4.76 -21.74 14.21
C LYS A 10 -3.56 -22.52 13.68
N TYR A 11 -2.43 -21.85 13.55
CA TYR A 11 -1.15 -22.47 13.25
C TYR A 11 -0.31 -22.53 14.53
N ASP A 12 0.33 -23.68 14.73
CA ASP A 12 1.33 -23.87 15.78
C ASP A 12 2.63 -23.14 15.40
N ILE A 13 3.33 -22.58 16.40
CA ILE A 13 4.52 -21.73 16.19
C ILE A 13 5.66 -22.52 15.52
N GLU A 14 5.69 -23.84 15.73
CA GLU A 14 6.70 -24.77 15.19
C GLU A 14 6.63 -24.96 13.66
N GLY A 15 5.54 -24.54 12.99
CA GLY A 15 5.35 -24.73 11.55
C GLY A 15 5.79 -23.55 10.67
N PHE A 16 6.30 -22.46 11.24
CA PHE A 16 6.59 -21.22 10.51
C PHE A 16 8.07 -21.08 10.16
N ASP A 17 8.36 -20.79 8.88
CA ASP A 17 9.69 -20.36 8.45
C ASP A 17 9.87 -18.89 8.88
N PRO A 18 10.83 -18.58 9.76
CA PRO A 18 11.08 -17.22 10.26
C PRO A 18 11.26 -16.19 9.15
N ARG A 19 11.87 -16.59 8.02
CA ARG A 19 12.14 -15.71 6.86
C ARG A 19 10.85 -15.37 6.14
N ILE A 20 9.98 -16.37 5.94
CA ILE A 20 8.65 -16.19 5.35
C ILE A 20 7.79 -15.35 6.30
N HIS A 21 7.95 -15.51 7.61
CA HIS A 21 7.20 -14.73 8.60
C HIS A 21 7.51 -13.23 8.54
N ALA A 22 8.77 -12.87 8.32
CA ALA A 22 9.16 -11.48 8.10
C ALA A 22 8.58 -10.89 6.81
N LEU A 23 8.59 -11.68 5.73
CA LEU A 23 7.94 -11.29 4.47
C LEU A 23 6.41 -11.16 4.64
N ASN A 24 5.79 -12.07 5.41
CA ASN A 24 4.38 -12.06 5.72
C ASN A 24 3.98 -10.83 6.55
N ALA A 25 4.81 -10.41 7.52
CA ALA A 25 4.59 -9.17 8.27
C ALA A 25 4.50 -7.94 7.38
N PHE A 26 5.41 -7.82 6.41
CA PHE A 26 5.37 -6.74 5.42
C PHE A 26 4.11 -6.82 4.56
N PHE A 27 3.83 -7.99 3.99
CA PHE A 27 2.71 -8.19 3.07
C PHE A 27 1.36 -7.96 3.75
N THR A 28 1.16 -8.56 4.92
CA THR A 28 -0.05 -8.44 5.72
C THR A 28 -0.30 -7.02 6.17
N CYS A 29 0.74 -6.27 6.54
CA CYS A 29 0.57 -4.85 6.86
C CYS A 29 -0.08 -4.07 5.71
N PHE A 30 0.21 -4.36 4.44
CA PHE A 30 -0.45 -3.70 3.31
C PHE A 30 -1.89 -4.16 3.08
N VAL A 31 -2.17 -5.44 3.31
CA VAL A 31 -3.49 -6.03 3.04
C VAL A 31 -4.47 -5.72 4.17
N ASP A 32 -4.00 -5.73 5.41
CA ASP A 32 -4.82 -5.62 6.61
C ASP A 32 -4.86 -4.18 7.17
N TYR A 33 -4.07 -3.23 6.64
CA TYR A 33 -4.02 -1.84 7.13
C TYR A 33 -5.39 -1.14 7.16
N GLU A 34 -6.28 -1.42 6.21
CA GLU A 34 -7.63 -0.83 6.18
C GLU A 34 -8.65 -1.62 7.04
N HIS A 35 -8.29 -2.85 7.43
CA HIS A 35 -9.12 -3.78 8.20
C HIS A 35 -8.74 -3.83 9.69
N SER A 36 -7.57 -3.31 10.07
CA SER A 36 -7.24 -3.05 11.46
C SER A 36 -8.29 -2.09 12.02
N SER A 37 -9.15 -2.64 12.89
CA SER A 37 -10.35 -1.98 13.42
C SER A 37 -10.03 -0.67 14.13
N LYS A 38 -11.07 0.07 14.54
CA LYS A 38 -10.96 1.23 15.44
C LYS A 38 -10.18 0.95 16.74
N ASP A 39 -10.04 -0.33 17.11
CA ASP A 39 -9.41 -0.80 18.35
C ASP A 39 -7.91 -1.06 18.21
N PHE A 40 -7.37 -1.12 16.98
CA PHE A 40 -5.94 -1.32 16.74
C PHE A 40 -5.35 -0.17 15.92
N SER A 41 -4.71 0.77 16.62
CA SER A 41 -4.01 1.87 15.96
C SER A 41 -2.63 1.42 15.51
N ILE A 42 -2.51 0.95 14.27
CA ILE A 42 -1.22 0.52 13.68
C ILE A 42 -0.16 1.66 13.64
N SER A 43 -0.56 2.91 13.93
CA SER A 43 0.37 4.04 14.10
C SER A 43 1.29 3.90 15.32
N THR A 44 0.88 3.24 16.39
CA THR A 44 1.74 3.05 17.58
C THR A 44 2.84 2.04 17.31
N VAL A 45 2.64 1.14 16.35
CA VAL A 45 3.62 0.14 15.93
C VAL A 45 4.89 0.78 15.33
N GLU A 46 4.79 2.00 14.77
CA GLU A 46 5.95 2.72 14.23
C GLU A 46 6.92 3.15 15.33
N THR A 47 6.42 3.46 16.52
CA THR A 47 7.18 4.10 17.61
C THR A 47 7.40 3.21 18.83
N ASP A 48 6.70 2.09 18.94
CA ASP A 48 6.76 1.19 20.10
C ASP A 48 7.22 -0.21 19.67
N ASP A 49 8.38 -0.63 20.18
CA ASP A 49 9.01 -1.94 19.91
C ASP A 49 8.18 -3.11 20.42
N ALA A 50 7.59 -2.98 21.61
CA ALA A 50 6.76 -4.02 22.18
C ALA A 50 5.50 -4.21 21.31
N MET A 51 4.88 -3.13 20.86
CA MET A 51 3.72 -3.21 19.95
C MET A 51 4.07 -3.79 18.59
N ALA A 52 5.25 -3.47 18.04
CA ALA A 52 5.71 -4.08 16.79
C ALA A 52 5.92 -5.58 16.92
N VAL A 53 6.53 -6.03 18.01
CA VAL A 53 6.69 -7.45 18.30
C VAL A 53 5.33 -8.13 18.52
N MET A 54 4.43 -7.51 19.28
CA MET A 54 3.10 -8.07 19.54
C MET A 54 2.24 -8.20 18.28
N TYR A 55 2.34 -7.24 17.35
CA TYR A 55 1.52 -7.27 16.14
C TYR A 55 2.16 -8.07 15.00
N PHE A 56 3.43 -7.81 14.68
CA PHE A 56 4.12 -8.44 13.55
C PHE A 56 4.92 -9.69 13.91
N GLY A 57 5.22 -9.89 15.19
CA GLY A 57 6.04 -10.99 15.66
C GLY A 57 7.52 -10.67 15.78
N ALA A 58 8.30 -11.63 16.26
CA ALA A 58 9.73 -11.53 16.49
C ALA A 58 10.42 -12.89 16.34
N THR A 59 11.69 -12.84 15.94
CA THR A 59 12.56 -14.02 15.84
C THR A 59 13.81 -13.81 16.67
N VAL A 60 14.32 -14.87 17.32
CA VAL A 60 15.58 -14.91 18.06
C VAL A 60 16.36 -16.12 17.57
N ASP A 61 17.62 -15.94 17.19
CA ASP A 61 18.49 -17.02 16.68
C ASP A 61 17.86 -17.84 15.56
N SER A 62 17.16 -17.17 14.63
CA SER A 62 16.40 -17.81 13.54
C SER A 62 15.26 -18.72 14.01
N VAL A 63 14.75 -18.53 15.23
CA VAL A 63 13.56 -19.19 15.75
C VAL A 63 12.45 -18.16 15.95
N LEU A 64 11.24 -18.46 15.50
CA LEU A 64 10.09 -17.60 15.74
C LEU A 64 9.69 -17.67 17.22
N VAL A 65 9.95 -16.60 17.97
CA VAL A 65 9.59 -16.52 19.41
C VAL A 65 8.20 -15.92 19.62
N ASN A 66 7.70 -15.16 18.65
CA ASN A 66 6.37 -14.59 18.68
C ASN A 66 5.81 -14.50 17.26
N ALA A 67 4.66 -15.11 17.00
CA ALA A 67 4.00 -15.07 15.69
C ALA A 67 3.30 -13.74 15.40
N GLY A 68 3.05 -12.91 16.42
CA GLY A 68 2.28 -11.69 16.31
C GLY A 68 0.77 -11.92 16.11
N HIS A 69 0.01 -10.82 16.12
CA HIS A 69 -1.44 -10.78 15.89
C HIS A 69 -1.83 -10.57 14.42
N GLN A 70 -0.87 -10.28 13.54
CA GLN A 70 -1.10 -10.14 12.11
C GLN A 70 -1.90 -11.32 11.52
N THR A 71 -2.67 -11.07 10.46
CA THR A 71 -3.50 -12.09 9.79
C THR A 71 -2.69 -13.30 9.34
N LYS A 72 -2.82 -14.39 10.10
CA LYS A 72 -2.16 -15.67 9.82
C LYS A 72 -2.69 -16.36 8.57
N ASN A 73 -3.91 -16.02 8.14
CA ASN A 73 -4.51 -16.56 6.92
C ASN A 73 -3.68 -16.22 5.67
N LEU A 74 -2.97 -15.08 5.67
CA LEU A 74 -2.12 -14.69 4.54
C LEU A 74 -0.79 -15.43 4.49
N TYR A 75 -0.37 -16.08 5.57
CA TYR A 75 0.92 -16.77 5.62
C TYR A 75 1.00 -17.88 4.56
N LYS A 76 -0.06 -18.70 4.39
CA LYS A 76 -0.09 -19.75 3.36
C LYS A 76 0.08 -19.17 1.95
N LEU A 77 -0.55 -18.03 1.67
CA LEU A 77 -0.40 -17.34 0.40
C LEU A 77 1.05 -16.84 0.19
N VAL A 78 1.64 -16.21 1.20
CA VAL A 78 3.01 -15.71 1.13
C VAL A 78 4.01 -16.87 0.96
N LYS A 79 3.80 -17.97 1.70
CA LYS A 79 4.58 -19.21 1.56
C LYS A 79 4.48 -19.76 0.14
N PHE A 80 3.26 -19.91 -0.40
CA PHE A 80 3.03 -20.38 -1.77
C PHE A 80 3.74 -19.51 -2.82
N ILE A 81 3.61 -18.18 -2.75
CA ILE A 81 4.26 -17.26 -3.70
C ILE A 81 5.80 -17.41 -3.62
N THR A 82 6.33 -17.61 -2.41
CA THR A 82 7.77 -17.78 -2.17
C THR A 82 8.28 -19.10 -2.75
N GLU A 83 7.61 -20.21 -2.45
CA GLU A 83 8.01 -21.56 -2.89
C GLU A 83 7.89 -21.74 -4.40
N LYS A 84 6.95 -21.05 -5.04
CA LYS A 84 6.79 -21.06 -6.50
C LYS A 84 7.62 -19.99 -7.22
N GLU A 85 8.47 -19.25 -6.49
CA GLU A 85 9.32 -18.16 -7.02
C GLU A 85 8.54 -17.07 -7.78
N LEU A 86 7.30 -16.82 -7.36
CA LEU A 86 6.38 -15.91 -8.04
C LEU A 86 6.53 -14.45 -7.58
N TRP A 87 7.52 -14.11 -6.76
CA TRP A 87 7.75 -12.73 -6.36
C TRP A 87 8.25 -11.86 -7.51
N PRO A 88 7.77 -10.61 -7.61
CA PRO A 88 8.20 -9.70 -8.63
C PRO A 88 9.55 -9.08 -8.27
N THR A 89 10.35 -8.79 -9.27
CA THR A 89 11.51 -7.91 -9.24
C THR A 89 11.11 -6.61 -9.94
N VAL A 90 11.04 -5.52 -9.19
CA VAL A 90 10.67 -4.23 -9.75
C VAL A 90 11.92 -3.40 -10.05
N THR A 91 12.22 -3.24 -11.34
CA THR A 91 13.25 -2.32 -11.80
C THR A 91 12.66 -0.95 -12.08
N LYS A 92 13.00 0.04 -11.25
CA LYS A 92 12.71 1.45 -11.56
C LYS A 92 13.69 1.94 -12.61
N LYS A 93 13.29 1.93 -13.89
CA LYS A 93 14.05 2.66 -14.92
C LYS A 93 14.05 4.15 -14.56
N LYS A 94 15.20 4.65 -14.07
CA LYS A 94 15.46 6.09 -13.99
C LYS A 94 15.82 6.60 -15.38
N GLY A 95 14.82 7.01 -16.17
CA GLY A 95 15.00 7.71 -17.44
C GLY A 95 13.64 7.88 -18.12
N ALA A 96 13.22 9.03 -18.63
CA ALA A 96 13.94 10.21 -19.09
C ALA A 96 13.31 11.50 -18.55
N ARG A 97 14.03 12.62 -18.70
CA ARG A 97 13.68 14.00 -18.28
C ARG A 97 12.37 14.58 -18.86
N ILE A 98 11.50 13.79 -19.47
CA ILE A 98 10.20 14.26 -19.95
C ILE A 98 9.16 13.95 -18.86
N ARG A 99 9.04 14.91 -17.94
CA ARG A 99 7.87 15.04 -17.06
C ARG A 99 6.63 14.97 -17.96
N PHE A 100 5.76 13.97 -17.83
CA PHE A 100 4.29 14.13 -17.91
C PHE A 100 3.49 12.83 -17.74
N ILE A 101 4.08 11.64 -17.77
CA ILE A 101 3.36 10.38 -17.46
C ILE A 101 4.21 9.54 -16.52
N GLY A 102 3.59 9.02 -15.46
CA GLY A 102 4.24 8.39 -14.32
C GLY A 102 5.29 7.36 -14.71
N SER A 103 6.35 7.25 -13.89
CA SER A 103 7.37 6.21 -14.01
C SER A 103 6.70 4.86 -14.24
N LYS A 104 6.85 4.30 -15.44
CA LYS A 104 6.32 2.97 -15.75
C LYS A 104 7.09 1.98 -14.88
N ILE A 105 6.41 1.42 -13.89
CA ILE A 105 6.95 0.35 -13.05
C ILE A 105 7.03 -0.88 -13.97
N GLU A 106 8.25 -1.27 -14.35
CA GLU A 106 8.49 -2.52 -15.05
C GLU A 106 8.76 -3.62 -14.01
N SER A 107 8.02 -4.72 -14.13
CA SER A 107 8.08 -5.89 -13.26
C SER A 107 8.17 -7.13 -14.15
N ASP A 108 9.06 -8.07 -13.79
CA ASP A 108 9.21 -9.36 -14.48
C ASP A 108 8.00 -10.28 -14.26
N LYS A 109 7.37 -10.17 -13.09
CA LYS A 109 6.17 -10.93 -12.72
C LYS A 109 5.00 -10.04 -12.33
N THR A 110 3.79 -10.55 -12.49
CA THR A 110 2.56 -9.84 -12.16
C THR A 110 1.72 -10.64 -11.17
N PHE A 111 0.92 -9.95 -10.37
CA PHE A 111 0.01 -10.64 -9.44
C PHE A 111 -1.01 -11.53 -10.16
N SER A 112 -1.31 -11.28 -11.45
CA SER A 112 -2.17 -12.16 -12.25
C SER A 112 -1.55 -13.55 -12.43
N GLN A 113 -0.22 -13.67 -12.49
CA GLN A 113 0.47 -14.97 -12.54
C GLN A 113 0.32 -15.73 -11.21
N VAL A 114 0.29 -15.03 -10.08
CA VAL A 114 -0.02 -15.64 -8.77
C VAL A 114 -1.44 -16.20 -8.75
N VAL A 115 -2.42 -15.41 -9.22
CA VAL A 115 -3.82 -15.86 -9.30
C VAL A 115 -3.97 -17.07 -10.21
N GLU A 116 -3.26 -17.11 -11.34
CA GLU A 116 -3.28 -18.26 -12.23
C GLU A 116 -2.66 -19.51 -11.60
N ALA A 117 -1.51 -19.36 -10.92
CA ALA A 117 -0.87 -20.47 -10.21
C ALA A 117 -1.78 -21.04 -9.11
N LEU A 118 -2.50 -20.19 -8.38
CA LEU A 118 -3.47 -20.61 -7.38
C LEU A 118 -4.67 -21.35 -7.97
N ARG A 119 -5.12 -20.92 -9.16
CA ARG A 119 -6.19 -21.60 -9.90
C ARG A 119 -5.78 -23.01 -10.30
N ILE A 120 -4.50 -23.22 -10.63
CA ILE A 120 -3.93 -24.54 -10.97
C ILE A 120 -3.81 -25.42 -9.72
N GLU A 121 -3.31 -24.87 -8.62
CA GLU A 121 -3.11 -25.59 -7.35
C GLU A 121 -4.44 -26.09 -6.75
N LYS A 122 -5.53 -25.32 -6.93
CA LYS A 122 -6.89 -25.65 -6.44
C LYS A 122 -6.99 -25.88 -4.92
N ASP A 123 -6.07 -25.34 -4.15
CA ASP A 123 -6.10 -25.38 -2.68
C ASP A 123 -7.29 -24.53 -2.14
N PRO A 124 -8.23 -25.11 -1.38
CA PRO A 124 -9.38 -24.38 -0.84
C PRO A 124 -9.00 -23.24 0.11
N GLU A 125 -7.97 -23.40 0.94
CA GLU A 125 -7.57 -22.42 1.96
C GLU A 125 -6.86 -21.22 1.32
N LEU A 126 -6.04 -21.44 0.30
CA LEU A 126 -5.43 -20.35 -0.48
C LEU A 126 -6.50 -19.54 -1.22
N ASN A 127 -7.51 -20.22 -1.76
CA ASN A 127 -8.63 -19.58 -2.44
C ASN A 127 -9.50 -18.75 -1.48
N GLU A 128 -9.72 -19.22 -0.25
CA GLU A 128 -10.40 -18.46 0.81
C GLU A 128 -9.59 -17.21 1.20
N SER A 129 -8.27 -17.35 1.31
CA SER A 129 -7.36 -16.26 1.67
C SER A 129 -7.46 -15.07 0.71
N ILE A 130 -7.50 -15.32 -0.60
CA ILE A 130 -7.65 -14.25 -1.62
C ILE A 130 -9.05 -13.64 -1.63
N ARG A 131 -10.10 -14.41 -1.29
CA ARG A 131 -11.48 -13.91 -1.24
C ARG A 131 -11.77 -13.06 -0.01
N THR A 132 -10.92 -13.13 1.02
CA THR A 132 -11.13 -12.43 2.29
C THR A 132 -10.95 -10.91 2.15
N TYR A 133 -10.05 -10.46 1.26
CA TYR A 133 -9.68 -9.05 1.12
C TYR A 133 -9.86 -8.54 -0.31
N ASP A 134 -9.91 -7.21 -0.49
CA ASP A 134 -9.95 -6.60 -1.83
C ASP A 134 -8.68 -6.93 -2.62
N ILE A 135 -8.87 -7.45 -3.85
CA ILE A 135 -7.80 -7.80 -4.79
C ILE A 135 -6.80 -6.66 -5.05
N ARG A 136 -7.24 -5.40 -4.93
CA ARG A 136 -6.40 -4.21 -5.06
C ARG A 136 -5.34 -4.12 -3.97
N LEU A 137 -5.67 -4.52 -2.75
CA LEU A 137 -4.74 -4.50 -1.61
C LEU A 137 -3.64 -5.54 -1.81
N PHE A 138 -4.00 -6.74 -2.28
CA PHE A 138 -3.02 -7.76 -2.66
C PHE A 138 -2.07 -7.29 -3.76
N ARG A 139 -2.58 -6.62 -4.81
CA ARG A 139 -1.75 -6.08 -5.89
C ARG A 139 -0.78 -5.01 -5.39
N ILE A 140 -1.22 -4.13 -4.49
CA ILE A 140 -0.37 -3.11 -3.88
C ILE A 140 0.72 -3.77 -3.03
N ALA A 141 0.34 -4.70 -2.15
CA ALA A 141 1.26 -5.45 -1.30
C ALA A 141 2.33 -6.19 -2.13
N TYR A 142 1.89 -6.92 -3.15
CA TYR A 142 2.76 -7.67 -4.08
C TYR A 142 3.76 -6.76 -4.79
N THR A 143 3.30 -5.61 -5.30
CA THR A 143 4.18 -4.62 -5.95
C THR A 143 5.17 -4.02 -4.95
N ALA A 144 4.71 -3.71 -3.73
CA ALA A 144 5.54 -3.13 -2.68
C ALA A 144 6.66 -4.09 -2.23
N VAL A 145 6.38 -5.40 -2.18
CA VAL A 145 7.39 -6.45 -1.95
C VAL A 145 8.45 -6.39 -3.03
N GLY A 146 8.06 -6.33 -4.31
CA GLY A 146 9.01 -6.25 -5.43
C GLY A 146 9.85 -4.98 -5.46
N GLU A 147 9.30 -3.85 -5.00
CA GLU A 147 10.06 -2.60 -4.88
C GLU A 147 11.15 -2.64 -3.79
N VAL A 148 10.95 -3.42 -2.73
CA VAL A 148 11.94 -3.58 -1.65
C VAL A 148 12.91 -4.72 -1.96
N GLY A 149 12.42 -5.76 -2.62
CA GLY A 149 13.09 -7.04 -2.81
C GLY A 149 12.67 -8.04 -1.73
N HIS A 150 12.06 -9.14 -2.13
CA HIS A 150 11.61 -10.20 -1.21
C HIS A 150 12.78 -10.81 -0.41
N ASN A 151 13.95 -11.03 -1.05
CA ASN A 151 15.15 -11.52 -0.35
C ASN A 151 15.61 -10.59 0.77
N ARG A 152 15.51 -9.27 0.56
CA ARG A 152 15.83 -8.29 1.59
C ARG A 152 14.84 -8.39 2.75
N LEU A 153 13.54 -8.50 2.45
CA LEU A 153 12.49 -8.61 3.48
C LEU A 153 12.61 -9.90 4.31
N MET A 154 12.97 -11.02 3.67
CA MET A 154 13.22 -12.30 4.32
C MET A 154 14.39 -12.28 5.29
N GLY A 155 15.34 -11.34 5.13
CA GLY A 155 16.46 -11.13 6.05
C GLY A 155 16.16 -10.16 7.20
N LEU A 156 14.94 -9.61 7.30
CA LEU A 156 14.57 -8.70 8.38
C LEU A 156 13.90 -9.42 9.55
N GLN A 157 13.91 -8.76 10.70
CA GLN A 157 13.00 -9.10 11.81
C GLN A 157 11.54 -8.81 11.40
N PRO A 158 10.55 -9.66 11.78
CA PRO A 158 9.16 -9.42 11.41
C PRO A 158 8.63 -8.05 11.84
N GLY A 159 8.92 -7.62 13.08
CA GLY A 159 8.62 -6.26 13.57
C GLY A 159 9.21 -5.15 12.68
N ALA A 160 10.46 -5.28 12.25
CA ALA A 160 11.11 -4.31 11.38
C ALA A 160 10.50 -4.29 9.97
N SER A 161 10.16 -5.47 9.45
CA SER A 161 9.53 -5.66 8.14
C SER A 161 8.13 -5.02 8.11
N GLY A 162 7.31 -5.26 9.13
CA GLY A 162 5.98 -4.64 9.24
C GLY A 162 6.04 -3.12 9.40
N ARG A 163 6.99 -2.59 10.17
CA ARG A 163 7.22 -1.12 10.26
C ARG A 163 7.62 -0.49 8.95
N LEU A 164 8.48 -1.17 8.18
CA LEU A 164 8.87 -0.71 6.85
C LEU A 164 7.64 -0.60 5.93
N ALA A 165 6.74 -1.57 5.98
CA ALA A 165 5.47 -1.52 5.26
C ALA A 165 4.61 -0.33 5.72
N TYR A 166 4.42 -0.16 7.03
CA TYR A 166 3.63 0.94 7.59
C TYR A 166 4.17 2.32 7.18
N SER A 167 5.49 2.53 7.27
CA SER A 167 6.14 3.77 6.84
C SER A 167 5.89 4.10 5.35
N LYS A 168 5.90 3.06 4.50
CA LYS A 168 5.55 3.19 3.08
C LYS A 168 4.08 3.55 2.89
N ILE A 169 3.16 2.90 3.59
CA ILE A 169 1.72 3.20 3.54
C ILE A 169 1.48 4.67 3.93
N LYS A 170 2.06 5.13 5.05
CA LYS A 170 1.99 6.52 5.52
C LYS A 170 2.50 7.50 4.46
N THR A 171 3.61 7.18 3.80
CA THR A 171 4.17 7.99 2.71
C THR A 171 3.20 8.07 1.51
N ILE A 172 2.55 6.97 1.14
CA ILE A 172 1.56 6.92 0.06
C ILE A 172 0.32 7.77 0.42
N LEU A 173 -0.20 7.60 1.64
CA LEU A 173 -1.37 8.34 2.12
C LEU A 173 -1.10 9.85 2.21
N ARG A 174 0.07 10.26 2.71
CA ARG A 174 0.47 11.67 2.78
C ARG A 174 0.55 12.29 1.38
N LYS A 175 1.19 11.60 0.43
CA LYS A 175 1.26 12.05 -0.97
C LYS A 175 -0.11 12.19 -1.62
N SER A 176 -1.04 11.28 -1.31
CA SER A 176 -2.42 11.34 -1.81
C SER A 176 -3.15 12.59 -1.31
N LYS A 177 -3.07 12.88 0.00
CA LYS A 177 -3.65 14.10 0.61
C LYS A 177 -3.02 15.37 0.04
N ASP A 178 -1.70 15.46 0.01
CA ASP A 178 -0.99 16.64 -0.51
C ASP A 178 -1.30 16.89 -1.99
N GLY A 179 -1.41 15.81 -2.79
CA GLY A 179 -1.74 15.89 -4.22
C GLY A 179 -3.19 16.28 -4.49
N PHE A 180 -4.13 15.93 -3.60
CA PHE A 180 -5.51 16.39 -3.67
C PHE A 180 -5.61 17.89 -3.36
N PHE A 181 -5.02 18.34 -2.25
CA PHE A 181 -5.01 19.76 -1.87
C PHE A 181 -4.32 20.64 -2.90
N LYS A 182 -3.17 20.22 -3.44
CA LYS A 182 -2.48 20.95 -4.52
C LYS A 182 -3.33 21.07 -5.79
N ARG A 183 -4.09 20.02 -6.15
CA ARG A 183 -5.00 20.07 -7.32
C ARG A 183 -6.19 20.98 -7.07
N LEU A 184 -6.76 20.96 -5.87
CA LEU A 184 -7.87 21.82 -5.47
C LEU A 184 -7.44 23.29 -5.45
N PHE A 185 -6.32 23.60 -4.79
CA PHE A 185 -5.75 24.95 -4.70
C PHE A 185 -5.45 25.52 -6.10
N LYS A 186 -4.87 24.71 -7.00
CA LYS A 186 -4.59 25.14 -8.37
C LYS A 186 -5.86 25.46 -9.17
N ARG A 187 -6.99 24.77 -8.89
CA ARG A 187 -8.28 25.06 -9.53
C ARG A 187 -8.89 26.36 -8.99
N ILE A 188 -8.87 26.55 -7.67
CA ILE A 188 -9.37 27.77 -7.01
C ILE A 188 -8.56 28.99 -7.48
N PHE A 189 -7.24 28.88 -7.50
CA PHE A 189 -6.36 29.96 -7.94
C PHE A 189 -6.63 30.37 -9.40
N LYS A 190 -6.82 29.40 -10.32
CA LYS A 190 -7.21 29.70 -11.71
C LYS A 190 -8.55 30.42 -11.81
N PHE A 191 -9.51 30.04 -10.97
CA PHE A 191 -10.83 30.68 -10.93
C PHE A 191 -10.75 32.13 -10.43
N LEU A 192 -9.93 32.40 -9.41
CA LEU A 192 -9.70 33.77 -8.91
C LEU A 192 -9.02 34.66 -9.95
N VAL A 193 -8.01 34.15 -10.66
CA VAL A 193 -7.37 34.88 -11.76
C VAL A 193 -8.38 35.19 -12.88
N PHE A 194 -9.26 34.24 -13.21
CA PHE A 194 -10.31 34.46 -14.20
C PHE A 194 -11.27 35.58 -13.77
N ILE A 195 -11.74 35.59 -12.52
CA ILE A 195 -12.59 36.65 -11.98
C ILE A 195 -11.88 38.01 -12.06
N ALA A 196 -10.61 38.09 -11.71
CA ALA A 196 -9.85 39.34 -11.78
C ALA A 196 -9.75 39.87 -13.23
N VAL A 197 -9.52 39.00 -14.21
CA VAL A 197 -9.48 39.38 -15.63
C VAL A 197 -10.85 39.86 -16.11
N VAL A 198 -11.93 39.19 -15.72
CA VAL A 198 -13.31 39.61 -16.06
C VAL A 198 -13.64 40.96 -15.42
N ALA A 199 -13.26 41.18 -14.16
CA ALA A 199 -13.47 42.45 -13.47
C ALA A 199 -12.71 43.61 -14.14
N ILE A 200 -11.44 43.39 -14.51
CA ILE A 200 -10.64 44.38 -15.24
C ILE A 200 -11.27 44.67 -16.61
N GLY A 201 -11.68 43.63 -17.34
CA GLY A 201 -12.37 43.79 -18.63
C GLY A 201 -13.69 44.56 -18.50
N TYR A 202 -14.47 44.29 -17.45
CA TYR A 202 -15.70 45.02 -17.15
C TYR A 202 -15.41 46.48 -16.81
N SER A 203 -14.40 46.78 -15.99
CA SER A 203 -14.00 48.15 -15.68
C SER A 203 -13.54 48.93 -16.92
N ILE A 204 -12.79 48.29 -17.82
CA ILE A 204 -12.37 48.91 -19.09
C ILE A 204 -13.59 49.19 -19.98
N LEU A 205 -14.50 48.22 -20.16
CA LEU A 205 -15.71 48.39 -20.96
C LEU A 205 -16.66 49.44 -20.37
N ALA A 206 -16.86 49.45 -19.05
CA ALA A 206 -17.67 50.44 -18.36
C ALA A 206 -17.08 51.85 -18.49
N SER A 207 -15.74 51.99 -18.40
CA SER A 207 -15.05 53.27 -18.61
C SER A 207 -15.17 53.76 -20.07
N GLY A 208 -15.10 52.86 -21.05
CA GLY A 208 -15.34 53.17 -22.46
C GLY A 208 -16.78 53.61 -22.72
N TYR A 209 -17.75 52.91 -22.14
CA TYR A 209 -19.18 53.25 -22.27
C TYR A 209 -19.51 54.61 -21.65
N LEU A 210 -18.98 54.92 -20.46
CA LEU A 210 -19.12 56.24 -19.83
C LEU A 210 -18.47 57.37 -20.64
N SER A 211 -17.33 57.11 -21.30
CA SER A 211 -16.71 58.10 -22.18
C SER A 211 -17.50 58.36 -23.47
N SER A 212 -18.25 57.36 -23.97
CA SER A 212 -19.13 57.52 -25.15
C SER A 212 -20.47 58.20 -24.85
N LEU A 213 -20.87 58.27 -23.58
CA LEU A 213 -22.09 58.94 -23.11
C LEU A 213 -21.89 60.43 -22.80
N HIS A 214 -20.64 60.93 -22.86
CA HIS A 214 -20.26 62.33 -22.64
C HIS A 214 -19.93 63.09 -23.95
N LEU A 215 -20.50 62.63 -25.06
CA LEU A 215 -20.67 63.35 -26.33
C LEU A 215 -22.17 63.52 -26.59
#